data_AF-A0A816DXE3-F1
#
_entry.id   AF-A0A816DXE3-F1
#
_cell.length_a   1.000
_cell.length_b   1.000
_cell.length_c   1.000
_cell.angle_alpha   90.00
_cell.angle_beta   90.00
_cell.angle_gamma   90.00
#
_symmetry.space_group_name_H-M   'P 1'
#
loop_
_entity.id
_entity.type
_entity.pdbx_description
1 polymer ?
#
loop_
_entity_poly.entity_id
_entity_poly.type
_entity_poly.pdbx_seq_one_letter_code
_entity_poly.pdbx_strand_id
1 'polypeptide(L)'
;MELIATSNSIRETLIDYNKAISQLSLFNPSSEATKLFDELLKFCCSTALDPSIFERMLETDLVLQAVCDQLRRSRSQYEYYLEQNLAKIYTTNPGLNLIEQFSDDGDYHRLIEFEINMLHELGIRFSQSSIPNDTSNILVNKIAFIGSGPIPISSILILRKYAPFADIYNIDVSHEANQLALSITKQLLPGHLIERMHFITQDIGQKSIPIEVESILKECEIIFLAALVGHDEMTKLDILRNVVKHSKNESNLTKVQHIVIRSTDGLCQVLYPKLSPELIITLEASSSNETRNNKQNISLDIRKVSLSENGSAISTIIAKMIKK
;
A
#
# COMPACT_ATOMS: atom_id res chain seq x y z
N MET A 1 35.45 6.36 11.30
CA MET A 1 35.90 4.98 11.01
C MET A 1 34.79 3.96 11.27
N GLU A 2 34.14 3.99 12.43
CA GLU A 2 33.00 3.11 12.77
C GLU A 2 31.84 3.20 11.77
N LEU A 3 31.42 4.41 11.37
CA LEU A 3 30.35 4.58 10.38
C LEU A 3 30.68 3.96 9.00
N ILE A 4 31.93 4.09 8.54
CA ILE A 4 32.37 3.53 7.26
C ILE A 4 32.37 2.00 7.32
N ALA A 5 32.83 1.43 8.45
CA ALA A 5 32.79 -0.02 8.66
C ALA A 5 31.35 -0.55 8.68
N THR A 6 30.43 0.15 9.36
CA THR A 6 29.00 -0.19 9.37
C THR A 6 28.37 -0.09 7.98
N SER A 7 28.62 0.99 7.24
CA SER A 7 28.10 1.14 5.86
C SER A 7 28.60 0.04 4.93
N ASN A 8 29.89 -0.32 5.01
CA ASN A 8 30.43 -1.43 4.21
C ASN A 8 29.82 -2.77 4.62
N SER A 9 29.64 -3.03 5.91
CA SER A 9 28.99 -4.25 6.39
C SER A 9 27.56 -4.37 5.88
N ILE A 10 26.79 -3.28 5.90
CA ILE A 10 25.41 -3.24 5.40
C ILE A 10 25.39 -3.51 3.89
N ARG A 11 26.27 -2.85 3.15
CA ARG A 11 26.41 -3.02 1.70
C ARG A 11 26.67 -4.49 1.33
N GLU A 12 27.68 -5.11 1.93
CA GLU A 12 28.01 -6.52 1.65
C GLU A 12 26.86 -7.46 2.03
N THR A 13 26.21 -7.21 3.17
CA THR A 13 25.04 -7.98 3.61
C THR A 13 23.91 -7.95 2.59
N LEU A 14 23.60 -6.77 2.03
CA LEU A 14 22.56 -6.63 1.02
C LEU A 14 22.93 -7.29 -0.31
N ILE A 15 24.21 -7.26 -0.69
CA ILE A 15 24.71 -7.99 -1.87
C ILE A 15 24.54 -9.50 -1.69
N ASP A 16 24.87 -10.03 -0.51
CA ASP A 16 24.72 -11.45 -0.19
C ASP A 16 23.26 -11.90 -0.21
N TYR A 17 22.34 -11.11 0.38
CA TYR A 17 20.91 -11.38 0.28
C TYR A 17 20.42 -11.39 -1.17
N ASN A 18 20.83 -10.41 -1.98
CA ASN A 18 20.44 -10.34 -3.39
C ASN A 18 20.96 -11.54 -4.18
N LYS A 19 22.20 -11.97 -3.93
CA LYS A 19 22.76 -13.18 -4.53
C LYS A 19 21.97 -14.42 -4.14
N ALA A 20 21.61 -14.57 -2.86
CA ALA A 20 20.80 -15.70 -2.40
C ALA A 20 19.38 -15.69 -3.01
N ILE A 21 18.69 -14.55 -2.97
CA ILE A 21 17.31 -14.40 -3.47
C ILE A 21 17.24 -14.60 -4.99
N SER A 22 18.23 -14.12 -5.74
CA SER A 22 18.26 -14.27 -7.21
C SER A 22 18.36 -15.73 -7.70
N GLN A 23 18.71 -16.68 -6.83
CA GLN A 23 18.77 -18.11 -7.13
C GLN A 23 17.43 -18.83 -6.90
N LEU A 24 16.45 -18.16 -6.28
CA LEU A 24 15.17 -18.75 -5.92
C LEU A 24 14.13 -18.62 -7.05
N SER A 25 13.23 -19.59 -7.12
CA SER A 25 11.98 -19.42 -7.87
C SER A 25 10.97 -18.66 -7.03
N LEU A 26 10.65 -17.43 -7.45
CA LEU A 26 9.70 -16.55 -6.74
C LEU A 26 8.23 -16.84 -7.09
N PHE A 27 7.98 -17.52 -8.21
CA PHE A 27 6.64 -17.87 -8.70
C PHE A 27 5.92 -18.89 -7.82
N ASN A 28 6.67 -19.68 -7.06
CA ASN A 28 6.15 -20.65 -6.11
C ASN A 28 6.78 -20.37 -4.74
N PRO A 29 6.11 -19.59 -3.88
CA PRO A 29 6.62 -19.24 -2.56
C PRO A 29 7.01 -20.49 -1.78
N SER A 30 8.32 -20.65 -1.57
CA SER A 30 8.90 -21.74 -0.79
C SER A 30 9.11 -21.29 0.65
N SER A 31 9.27 -22.26 1.56
CA SER A 31 9.70 -21.98 2.93
C SER A 31 11.05 -21.26 2.98
N GLU A 32 11.94 -21.57 2.03
CA GLU A 32 13.25 -20.94 1.87
C GLU A 32 13.15 -19.47 1.46
N ALA A 33 12.37 -19.16 0.42
CA ALA A 33 12.14 -17.77 0.00
C ALA A 33 11.48 -16.95 1.10
N THR A 34 10.49 -17.53 1.80
CA THR A 34 9.84 -16.90 2.95
C THR A 34 10.86 -16.56 4.04
N LYS A 35 11.70 -17.52 4.41
CA LYS A 35 12.73 -17.33 5.43
C LYS A 35 13.72 -16.23 5.05
N LEU A 36 14.22 -16.22 3.81
CA LEU A 36 15.20 -15.23 3.37
C LEU A 36 14.62 -13.81 3.35
N PHE A 37 13.41 -13.65 2.84
CA PHE A 37 12.74 -12.34 2.84
C PHE A 37 12.38 -11.85 4.24
N ASP A 38 12.10 -12.75 5.18
CA ASP A 38 11.85 -12.41 6.59
C ASP A 38 13.11 -12.02 7.32
N GLU A 39 14.21 -12.73 7.07
CA GLU A 39 15.53 -12.38 7.61
C GLU A 39 16.00 -11.03 7.06
N LEU A 40 15.84 -10.78 5.76
CA LEU A 40 16.16 -9.49 5.15
C LEU A 40 15.30 -8.36 5.73
N LEU A 41 13.99 -8.57 5.90
CA LEU A 41 13.13 -7.57 6.53
C LEU A 41 13.54 -7.29 7.97
N LYS A 42 13.80 -8.33 8.76
CA LYS A 42 14.30 -8.17 10.14
C LYS A 42 15.62 -7.42 10.16
N PHE A 43 16.53 -7.72 9.24
CA PHE A 43 17.77 -6.99 9.09
C PHE A 43 17.51 -5.51 8.80
N CYS A 44 16.66 -5.18 7.84
CA CYS A 44 16.30 -3.79 7.51
C CYS A 44 15.66 -3.05 8.68
N CYS A 45 14.77 -3.69 9.44
CA CYS A 45 14.05 -3.06 10.56
C CYS A 45 14.92 -2.92 11.83
N SER A 46 15.79 -3.90 12.12
CA SER A 46 16.57 -3.94 13.36
C SER A 46 17.94 -3.26 13.24
N THR A 47 18.42 -3.02 12.03
CA THR A 47 19.69 -2.33 11.82
C THR A 47 19.52 -0.84 12.08
N ALA A 48 20.09 -0.37 13.18
CA ALA A 48 20.13 1.05 13.51
C ALA A 48 21.05 1.79 12.52
N LEU A 49 20.46 2.36 11.48
CA LEU A 49 21.13 3.25 10.53
C LEU A 49 20.27 4.50 10.34
N ASP A 50 20.89 5.67 10.48
CA ASP A 50 20.21 6.93 10.17
C ASP A 50 19.76 6.93 8.69
N PRO A 51 18.48 7.22 8.41
CA PRO A 51 17.96 7.19 7.04
C PRO A 51 18.77 8.03 6.04
N SER A 52 19.27 9.20 6.45
CA SER A 52 20.07 10.08 5.59
C SER A 52 21.42 9.45 5.22
N ILE A 53 21.97 8.59 6.08
CA ILE A 53 23.20 7.86 5.78
C ILE A 53 22.93 6.84 4.68
N PHE A 54 21.82 6.10 4.78
CA PHE A 54 21.47 5.12 3.76
C PHE A 54 21.18 5.77 2.40
N GLU A 55 20.50 6.92 2.40
CA GLU A 55 20.28 7.71 1.18
C GLU A 55 21.61 8.11 0.52
N ARG A 56 22.56 8.65 1.29
CA ARG A 56 23.91 8.97 0.77
C ARG A 56 24.64 7.73 0.24
N MET A 57 24.45 6.56 0.85
CA MET A 57 25.00 5.31 0.34
C MET A 57 24.42 4.99 -1.06
N LEU A 58 23.10 5.11 -1.24
CA LEU A 58 22.47 4.88 -2.54
C LEU A 58 22.88 5.89 -3.61
N GLU A 59 23.10 7.16 -3.23
CA GLU A 59 23.57 8.20 -4.15
C GLU A 59 25.01 7.99 -4.63
N THR A 60 25.85 7.39 -3.79
CA THR A 60 27.30 7.25 -4.05
C THR A 60 27.71 5.86 -4.54
N ASP A 61 26.86 4.85 -4.33
CA ASP A 61 27.14 3.45 -4.68
C ASP A 61 26.10 2.90 -5.65
N LEU A 62 26.39 2.99 -6.95
CA LEU A 62 25.53 2.49 -8.02
C LEU A 62 25.31 0.98 -7.96
N VAL A 63 26.25 0.22 -7.39
CA VAL A 63 26.08 -1.23 -7.23
C VAL A 63 25.05 -1.50 -6.16
N LEU A 64 25.14 -0.81 -5.02
CA LEU A 64 24.16 -0.92 -3.95
C LEU A 64 22.77 -0.48 -4.41
N GLN A 65 22.68 0.61 -5.19
CA GLN A 65 21.42 1.05 -5.78
C GLN A 65 20.78 -0.03 -6.65
N ALA A 66 21.55 -0.62 -7.58
CA ALA A 66 21.07 -1.70 -8.44
C ALA A 66 20.64 -2.95 -7.65
N VAL A 67 21.37 -3.29 -6.59
CA VAL A 67 21.02 -4.38 -5.65
C VAL A 67 19.69 -4.09 -4.96
N CYS A 68 19.48 -2.88 -4.44
CA CYS A 68 18.23 -2.50 -3.79
C CYS A 68 17.05 -2.55 -4.77
N ASP A 69 17.24 -2.11 -6.02
CA ASP A 69 16.19 -2.18 -7.03
C ASP A 69 15.84 -3.62 -7.42
N GLN A 70 16.82 -4.52 -7.46
CA GLN A 70 16.58 -5.95 -7.69
C GLN A 70 15.82 -6.58 -6.53
N LEU A 71 16.29 -6.34 -5.29
CA LEU A 71 15.62 -6.84 -4.08
C LEU A 71 14.17 -6.36 -3.97
N ARG A 72 13.90 -5.08 -4.27
CA ARG A 72 12.55 -4.52 -4.27
C ARG A 72 11.64 -5.18 -5.31
N ARG A 73 12.13 -5.39 -6.54
CA ARG A 73 11.38 -6.10 -7.59
C ARG A 73 11.10 -7.55 -7.19
N SER A 74 12.10 -8.25 -6.68
CA SER A 74 11.96 -9.62 -6.18
C SER A 74 10.98 -9.71 -5.03
N ARG A 75 11.02 -8.77 -4.07
CA ARG A 75 10.05 -8.70 -2.96
C ARG A 75 8.63 -8.49 -3.47
N SER A 76 8.43 -7.54 -4.38
CA SER A 76 7.13 -7.25 -4.98
C SER A 76 6.54 -8.48 -5.69
N GLN A 77 7.33 -9.17 -6.51
CA GLN A 77 6.91 -10.40 -7.18
C GLN A 77 6.58 -11.51 -6.18
N TYR A 78 7.46 -11.71 -5.19
CA TYR A 78 7.26 -12.71 -4.16
C TYR A 78 5.96 -12.47 -3.38
N GLU A 79 5.71 -11.25 -2.88
CA GLU A 79 4.47 -10.92 -2.15
C GLU A 79 3.23 -11.11 -3.03
N TYR A 80 3.30 -10.76 -4.32
CA TYR A 80 2.20 -11.00 -5.26
C TYR A 80 1.86 -12.50 -5.38
N TYR A 81 2.84 -13.37 -5.66
CA TYR A 81 2.60 -14.81 -5.80
C TYR A 81 2.21 -15.47 -4.48
N LEU A 82 2.70 -14.92 -3.38
CA LEU A 82 2.36 -15.32 -2.03
C LEU A 82 0.89 -15.10 -1.73
N GLU A 83 0.40 -13.87 -1.92
CA GLU A 83 -1.02 -13.56 -1.79
C GLU A 83 -1.86 -14.35 -2.78
N GLN A 84 -1.40 -14.52 -4.01
CA GLN A 84 -2.11 -15.27 -5.03
C GLN A 84 -2.33 -16.73 -4.62
N ASN A 85 -1.28 -17.41 -4.14
CA ASN A 85 -1.36 -18.79 -3.72
C ASN A 85 -2.21 -18.95 -2.47
N LEU A 86 -2.07 -18.04 -1.50
CA LEU A 86 -2.95 -17.99 -0.34
C LEU A 86 -4.41 -17.82 -0.77
N ALA A 87 -4.71 -16.84 -1.64
CA ALA A 87 -6.07 -16.59 -2.10
C ALA A 87 -6.68 -17.83 -2.77
N LYS A 88 -5.89 -18.55 -3.58
CA LYS A 88 -6.29 -19.83 -4.18
C LYS A 88 -6.59 -20.91 -3.13
N ILE A 89 -5.76 -21.04 -2.09
CA ILE A 89 -5.98 -21.99 -0.98
C ILE A 89 -7.28 -21.67 -0.24
N TYR A 90 -7.50 -20.42 0.17
CA TYR A 90 -8.73 -20.07 0.89
C TYR A 90 -9.96 -20.21 0.01
N THR A 91 -9.89 -19.77 -1.25
CA THR A 91 -11.00 -19.87 -2.18
C THR A 91 -11.45 -21.33 -2.37
N THR A 92 -10.51 -22.28 -2.33
CA THR A 92 -10.80 -23.72 -2.47
C THR A 92 -11.14 -24.41 -1.14
N ASN A 93 -10.90 -23.76 0.00
CA ASN A 93 -11.10 -24.33 1.35
C ASN A 93 -11.91 -23.35 2.24
N PRO A 94 -13.22 -23.16 1.98
CA PRO A 94 -14.05 -22.16 2.66
C PRO A 94 -14.24 -22.39 4.17
N GLY A 95 -13.80 -23.54 4.71
CA GLY A 95 -13.75 -23.81 6.15
C GLY A 95 -12.54 -23.19 6.87
N LEU A 96 -11.57 -22.65 6.14
CA LEU A 96 -10.44 -21.93 6.72
C LEU A 96 -10.79 -20.44 6.88
N ASN A 97 -10.82 -19.95 8.12
CA ASN A 97 -11.07 -18.53 8.36
C ASN A 97 -9.77 -17.72 8.17
N LEU A 98 -9.61 -17.11 7.00
CA LEU A 98 -8.46 -16.24 6.72
C LEU A 98 -8.41 -15.03 7.66
N ILE A 99 -9.56 -14.46 8.04
CA ILE A 99 -9.59 -13.29 8.91
C ILE A 99 -9.05 -13.62 10.31
N GLU A 100 -9.33 -14.82 10.84
CA GLU A 100 -8.74 -15.26 12.12
C GLU A 100 -7.20 -15.35 12.07
N GLN A 101 -6.62 -15.51 10.89
CA GLN A 101 -5.17 -15.52 10.72
C GLN A 101 -4.56 -14.11 10.70
N PHE A 102 -5.37 -13.12 10.34
CA PHE A 102 -5.12 -11.70 10.58
C PHE A 102 -5.67 -11.30 11.95
N SER A 103 -5.17 -11.92 13.02
CA SER A 103 -5.59 -11.64 14.40
C SER A 103 -5.68 -10.14 14.68
N ASP A 104 -6.60 -9.72 15.56
CA ASP A 104 -6.79 -8.30 15.91
C ASP A 104 -5.52 -7.61 16.43
N ASP A 105 -4.54 -8.38 16.94
CA ASP A 105 -3.22 -7.89 17.38
C ASP A 105 -2.14 -7.89 16.29
N GLY A 106 -2.47 -8.30 15.06
CA GLY A 106 -1.55 -8.48 13.94
C GLY A 106 -1.19 -7.18 13.23
N ASP A 107 -0.09 -7.20 12.47
CA ASP A 107 0.50 -5.96 11.94
C ASP A 107 -0.44 -5.18 10.99
N TYR A 108 -1.31 -5.87 10.23
CA TYR A 108 -2.33 -5.20 9.41
C TYR A 108 -3.36 -4.45 10.26
N HIS A 109 -3.80 -5.01 11.39
CA HIS A 109 -4.76 -4.31 12.26
C HIS A 109 -4.13 -3.05 12.83
N ARG A 110 -2.88 -3.14 13.31
CA ARG A 110 -2.13 -1.98 13.82
C ARG A 110 -1.90 -0.91 12.76
N LEU A 111 -1.53 -1.32 11.55
CA LEU A 111 -1.36 -0.39 10.42
C LEU A 111 -2.67 0.33 10.09
N ILE A 112 -3.77 -0.41 9.96
CA ILE A 112 -5.08 0.18 9.67
C ILE A 112 -5.54 1.09 10.80
N GLU A 113 -5.38 0.66 12.06
CA GLU A 113 -5.72 1.49 13.22
C GLU A 113 -4.93 2.80 13.25
N PHE A 114 -3.63 2.75 12.95
CA PHE A 114 -2.81 3.94 12.80
C PHE A 114 -3.32 4.87 11.70
N GLU A 115 -3.59 4.32 10.50
CA GLU A 115 -4.13 5.07 9.36
C GLU A 115 -5.48 5.73 9.67
N ILE A 116 -6.37 5.01 10.35
CA ILE A 116 -7.69 5.51 10.74
C ILE A 116 -7.57 6.58 11.84
N ASN A 117 -6.72 6.39 12.83
CA ASN A 117 -6.50 7.38 13.90
C ASN A 117 -5.91 8.68 13.33
N MET A 118 -4.95 8.60 12.41
CA MET A 118 -4.42 9.76 11.70
C MET A 118 -5.55 10.52 10.95
N LEU A 119 -6.43 9.80 10.24
CA LEU A 119 -7.58 10.43 9.57
C LEU A 119 -8.54 11.06 10.58
N HIS A 120 -8.75 10.43 11.73
CA HIS A 120 -9.60 10.98 12.79
C HIS A 120 -9.05 12.27 13.41
N GLU A 121 -7.73 12.37 13.58
CA GLU A 121 -7.07 13.61 14.05
C GLU A 121 -7.30 14.78 13.10
N LEU A 122 -7.49 14.51 11.80
CA LEU A 122 -7.83 15.50 10.78
C LEU A 122 -9.32 15.83 10.70
N GLY A 123 -10.14 15.30 11.62
CA GLY A 123 -11.60 15.52 11.63
C GLY A 123 -12.38 14.68 10.62
N ILE A 124 -11.72 13.74 9.93
CA ILE A 124 -12.38 12.84 8.98
C ILE A 124 -13.09 11.75 9.77
N ARG A 125 -14.34 11.44 9.41
CA ARG A 125 -15.13 10.42 10.12
C ARG A 125 -15.78 9.47 9.12
N PHE A 126 -15.72 8.19 9.43
CA PHE A 126 -16.39 7.16 8.64
C PHE A 126 -17.85 7.08 9.05
N SER A 127 -18.72 6.93 8.05
CA SER A 127 -20.15 6.80 8.32
C SER A 127 -20.45 5.56 9.15
N GLN A 128 -21.06 5.76 10.32
CA GLN A 128 -21.54 4.69 11.20
C GLN A 128 -23.04 4.43 11.02
N SER A 129 -23.72 5.15 10.13
CA SER A 129 -25.14 4.91 9.85
C SER A 129 -25.48 5.23 8.40
N SER A 130 -26.51 4.59 7.86
CA SER A 130 -27.03 4.91 6.52
C SER A 130 -27.72 6.28 6.43
N ILE A 131 -27.90 6.98 7.55
CA ILE A 131 -28.58 8.27 7.64
C ILE A 131 -27.51 9.37 7.82
N PRO A 132 -27.46 10.40 6.95
CA PRO A 132 -26.55 11.53 7.13
C PRO A 132 -26.98 12.32 8.37
N ASN A 133 -26.28 12.12 9.48
CA ASN A 133 -26.48 12.89 10.70
C ASN A 133 -25.20 13.67 11.00
N ASP A 134 -25.35 14.99 11.03
CA ASP A 134 -24.36 16.02 11.36
C ASP A 134 -23.54 16.57 10.16
N THR A 135 -23.68 17.88 9.95
CA THR A 135 -23.11 18.66 8.83
C THR A 135 -21.70 19.20 9.12
N SER A 136 -21.13 18.84 10.27
CA SER A 136 -19.85 19.40 10.74
C SER A 136 -18.60 18.56 10.40
N ASN A 137 -18.74 17.31 9.94
CA ASN A 137 -17.62 16.41 9.65
C ASN A 137 -17.61 15.93 8.19
N ILE A 138 -16.43 15.61 7.64
CA ILE A 138 -16.30 14.92 6.34
C ILE A 138 -16.77 13.48 6.53
N LEU A 139 -17.93 13.15 5.97
CA LEU A 139 -18.50 11.81 6.00
C LEU A 139 -17.92 10.97 4.85
N VAL A 140 -17.11 9.97 5.19
CA VAL A 140 -16.49 9.06 4.21
C VAL A 140 -17.51 8.00 3.79
N ASN A 141 -17.86 8.00 2.50
CA ASN A 141 -18.79 7.04 1.89
C ASN A 141 -18.19 6.30 0.70
N LYS A 142 -17.07 6.75 0.15
CA LYS A 142 -16.38 6.17 -0.99
C LYS A 142 -14.87 6.21 -0.77
N ILE A 143 -14.26 5.03 -0.80
CA ILE A 143 -12.83 4.85 -0.55
C ILE A 143 -12.22 4.12 -1.75
N ALA A 144 -11.05 4.55 -2.21
CA ALA A 144 -10.28 3.80 -3.21
C ALA A 144 -9.00 3.21 -2.61
N PHE A 145 -8.64 2.00 -3.03
CA PHE A 145 -7.33 1.39 -2.79
C PHE A 145 -6.66 1.13 -4.14
N ILE A 146 -5.52 1.77 -4.36
CA ILE A 146 -4.68 1.53 -5.54
C ILE A 146 -3.63 0.48 -5.17
N GLY A 147 -3.59 -0.62 -5.92
CA GLY A 147 -2.76 -1.80 -5.65
C GLY A 147 -3.29 -2.65 -4.50
N SER A 148 -4.54 -3.09 -4.60
CA SER A 148 -5.20 -3.86 -3.54
C SER A 148 -4.70 -5.30 -3.40
N GLY A 149 -4.07 -5.86 -4.45
CA GLY A 149 -3.54 -7.22 -4.45
C GLY A 149 -4.59 -8.33 -4.49
N PRO A 150 -4.16 -9.61 -4.60
CA PRO A 150 -5.05 -10.78 -4.56
C PRO A 150 -5.77 -10.98 -3.21
N ILE A 151 -5.23 -10.45 -2.11
CA ILE A 151 -5.88 -10.48 -0.79
C ILE A 151 -6.03 -9.05 -0.25
N PRO A 152 -7.20 -8.40 -0.46
CA PRO A 152 -7.40 -6.99 -0.14
C PRO A 152 -7.69 -6.78 1.37
N ILE A 153 -6.75 -7.17 2.23
CA ILE A 153 -6.91 -7.21 3.70
C ILE A 153 -7.29 -5.84 4.24
N SER A 154 -6.60 -4.79 3.78
CA SER A 154 -6.84 -3.42 4.23
C SER A 154 -8.28 -2.99 3.98
N SER A 155 -8.78 -3.24 2.77
CA SER A 155 -10.14 -2.95 2.35
C SER A 155 -11.17 -3.73 3.17
N ILE A 156 -10.93 -5.03 3.39
CA ILE A 156 -11.80 -5.90 4.19
C ILE A 156 -11.89 -5.40 5.64
N LEU A 157 -10.75 -5.10 6.26
CA LEU A 157 -10.69 -4.63 7.65
C LEU A 157 -11.35 -3.26 7.81
N ILE A 158 -11.10 -2.35 6.87
CA ILE A 158 -11.70 -1.01 6.88
C ILE A 158 -13.21 -1.10 6.74
N LEU A 159 -13.72 -1.83 5.76
CA LEU A 159 -15.16 -1.99 5.56
C LEU A 159 -15.83 -2.61 6.79
N ARG A 160 -15.26 -3.70 7.31
CA ARG A 160 -15.88 -4.45 8.40
C ARG A 160 -15.88 -3.70 9.73
N LYS A 161 -14.78 -3.00 10.07
CA LYS A 161 -14.59 -2.41 11.39
C LYS A 161 -14.92 -0.92 11.46
N TYR A 162 -14.61 -0.17 10.41
CA TYR A 162 -14.61 1.30 10.47
C TYR A 162 -15.65 1.93 9.55
N ALA A 163 -15.92 1.35 8.38
CA ALA A 163 -16.71 1.98 7.34
C ALA A 163 -17.80 1.08 6.72
N PRO A 164 -18.67 0.41 7.51
CA PRO A 164 -19.61 -0.61 7.01
C PRO A 164 -20.67 -0.10 6.01
N PHE A 165 -20.77 1.22 5.86
CA PHE A 165 -21.68 1.89 4.93
C PHE A 165 -20.97 2.55 3.73
N ALA A 166 -19.65 2.47 3.66
CA ALA A 166 -18.89 3.03 2.54
C ALA A 166 -18.75 2.02 1.41
N ASP A 167 -18.73 2.52 0.17
CA ASP A 167 -18.33 1.76 -1.01
C ASP A 167 -16.81 1.80 -1.12
N ILE A 168 -16.19 0.63 -1.27
CA ILE A 168 -14.74 0.48 -1.42
C ILE A 168 -14.41 0.02 -2.83
N TYR A 169 -13.63 0.83 -3.53
CA TYR A 169 -13.12 0.58 -4.87
C TYR A 169 -11.67 0.08 -4.79
N ASN A 170 -11.47 -1.20 -5.09
CA ASN A 170 -10.18 -1.86 -5.15
C ASN A 170 -9.69 -1.83 -6.60
N ILE A 171 -8.61 -1.09 -6.86
CA ILE A 171 -8.09 -0.88 -8.21
C ILE A 171 -6.71 -1.55 -8.28
N ASP A 172 -6.58 -2.51 -9.18
CA ASP A 172 -5.33 -3.24 -9.41
C ASP A 172 -5.07 -3.41 -10.90
N VAL A 173 -3.80 -3.43 -11.30
CA VAL A 173 -3.41 -3.66 -12.70
C VAL A 173 -3.63 -5.12 -13.12
N SER A 174 -3.58 -6.06 -12.17
CA SER A 174 -3.77 -7.48 -12.43
C SER A 174 -5.25 -7.85 -12.41
N HIS A 175 -5.73 -8.38 -13.54
CA HIS A 175 -7.08 -8.96 -13.61
C HIS A 175 -7.21 -10.19 -12.69
N GLU A 176 -6.18 -11.04 -12.65
CA GLU A 176 -6.17 -12.25 -11.81
C GLU A 176 -6.22 -11.87 -10.32
N ALA A 177 -5.49 -10.84 -9.89
CA ALA A 177 -5.55 -10.34 -8.53
C ALA A 177 -6.98 -9.94 -8.15
N ASN A 178 -7.64 -9.14 -9.00
CA ASN A 178 -9.03 -8.71 -8.77
C ASN A 178 -10.02 -9.89 -8.71
N GLN A 179 -9.86 -10.91 -9.56
CA GLN A 179 -10.71 -12.10 -9.51
C GLN A 179 -10.56 -12.89 -8.21
N LEU A 180 -9.33 -13.06 -7.74
CA LEU A 180 -9.02 -13.74 -6.49
C LEU A 180 -9.51 -12.92 -5.29
N ALA A 181 -9.28 -11.62 -5.32
CA ALA A 181 -9.73 -10.68 -4.30
C ALA A 181 -11.26 -10.66 -4.17
N LEU A 182 -12.00 -10.70 -5.29
CA LEU A 182 -13.45 -10.85 -5.28
C LEU A 182 -13.89 -12.19 -4.68
N SER A 183 -13.22 -13.28 -5.08
CA SER A 183 -13.55 -14.63 -4.62
C SER A 183 -13.35 -14.78 -3.11
N ILE A 184 -12.23 -14.27 -2.59
CA ILE A 184 -11.91 -14.32 -1.17
C ILE A 184 -12.83 -13.41 -0.36
N THR A 185 -13.13 -12.22 -0.86
CA THR A 185 -14.05 -11.27 -0.20
C THR A 185 -15.45 -11.87 -0.05
N LYS A 186 -15.93 -12.60 -1.07
CA LYS A 186 -17.22 -13.33 -1.01
C LYS A 186 -17.29 -14.38 0.09
N GLN A 187 -16.15 -14.97 0.47
CA GLN A 187 -16.08 -15.96 1.53
C GLN A 187 -15.95 -15.33 2.91
N LEU A 188 -15.26 -14.19 3.00
CA LEU A 188 -14.87 -13.58 4.27
C LEU A 188 -15.85 -12.55 4.81
N LEU A 189 -16.67 -11.96 3.94
CA LEU A 189 -17.63 -10.92 4.32
C LEU A 189 -19.09 -11.40 4.20
N PRO A 190 -20.00 -10.89 5.04
CA PRO A 190 -21.43 -11.09 4.85
C PRO A 190 -21.95 -10.36 3.60
N GLY A 191 -23.06 -10.84 3.02
CA GLY A 191 -23.64 -10.35 1.76
C GLY A 191 -23.74 -8.83 1.64
N HIS A 192 -24.29 -8.16 2.66
CA HIS A 192 -24.48 -6.71 2.65
C HIS A 192 -23.16 -5.90 2.63
N LEU A 193 -22.04 -6.49 3.05
CA LEU A 193 -20.72 -5.87 2.93
C LEU A 193 -20.07 -6.21 1.59
N ILE A 194 -20.29 -7.41 1.04
CA ILE A 194 -19.77 -7.80 -0.29
C ILE A 194 -20.28 -6.84 -1.37
N GLU A 195 -21.53 -6.41 -1.31
CA GLU A 195 -22.14 -5.48 -2.27
C GLU A 195 -21.43 -4.12 -2.33
N ARG A 196 -20.67 -3.77 -1.29
CA ARG A 196 -19.91 -2.52 -1.17
C ARG A 196 -18.45 -2.66 -1.61
N MET A 197 -18.02 -3.86 -1.99
CA MET A 197 -16.65 -4.13 -2.43
C MET A 197 -16.61 -4.23 -3.95
N HIS A 198 -16.01 -3.24 -4.58
CA HIS A 198 -15.84 -3.17 -6.04
C HIS A 198 -14.39 -3.49 -6.40
N PHE A 199 -14.19 -4.27 -7.46
CA PHE A 199 -12.87 -4.65 -7.97
C PHE A 199 -12.73 -4.23 -9.42
N ILE A 200 -11.71 -3.42 -9.70
CA ILE A 200 -11.52 -2.74 -10.99
C ILE A 200 -10.12 -3.06 -11.49
N THR A 201 -10.06 -3.64 -12.68
CA THR A 201 -8.79 -3.88 -13.37
C THR A 201 -8.41 -2.63 -14.16
N GLN A 202 -7.47 -1.85 -13.64
CA GLN A 202 -6.96 -0.65 -14.31
C GLN A 202 -5.52 -0.36 -13.91
N ASP A 203 -4.69 -0.06 -14.91
CA ASP A 203 -3.37 0.55 -14.70
C ASP A 203 -3.52 2.07 -14.54
N ILE A 204 -3.38 2.55 -13.30
CA ILE A 204 -3.44 3.99 -12.97
C ILE A 204 -2.15 4.72 -13.38
N GLY A 205 -1.07 3.99 -13.71
CA GLY A 205 0.16 4.57 -14.24
C GLY A 205 0.01 5.10 -15.67
N GLN A 206 -1.07 4.76 -16.38
CA GLN A 206 -1.32 5.25 -17.73
C GLN A 206 -1.69 6.74 -17.74
N LYS A 207 -1.23 7.47 -18.77
CA LYS A 207 -1.47 8.92 -18.93
C LYS A 207 -2.96 9.29 -19.03
N SER A 208 -3.77 8.36 -19.50
CA SER A 208 -5.21 8.46 -19.61
C SER A 208 -5.81 7.19 -19.04
N ILE A 209 -6.85 7.35 -18.22
CA ILE A 209 -7.65 6.25 -17.67
C ILE A 209 -9.08 6.33 -18.22
N PRO A 210 -9.86 5.24 -18.19
CA PRO A 210 -11.26 5.27 -18.58
C PRO A 210 -12.06 6.29 -17.77
N ILE A 211 -13.06 6.90 -18.41
CA ILE A 211 -13.89 7.96 -17.81
C ILE A 211 -14.58 7.44 -16.54
N GLU A 212 -14.97 6.18 -16.52
CA GLU A 212 -15.62 5.53 -15.38
C GLU A 212 -14.68 5.45 -14.17
N VAL A 213 -13.40 5.11 -14.39
CA VAL A 213 -12.40 5.07 -13.33
C VAL A 213 -12.08 6.48 -12.84
N GLU A 214 -11.98 7.45 -13.75
CA GLU A 214 -11.82 8.85 -13.40
C GLU A 214 -12.98 9.37 -12.54
N SER A 215 -14.23 9.05 -12.88
CA SER A 215 -15.41 9.42 -12.09
C SER A 215 -15.33 8.87 -10.67
N ILE A 216 -14.91 7.60 -10.54
CA ILE A 216 -14.72 6.96 -9.23
C ILE A 216 -13.68 7.72 -8.41
N LEU A 217 -12.52 8.02 -8.99
CA LEU A 217 -11.46 8.77 -8.29
C LEU A 217 -11.90 10.17 -7.86
N LYS A 218 -12.75 10.85 -8.64
CA LYS A 218 -13.31 12.17 -8.29
C LYS A 218 -14.37 12.13 -7.18
N GLU A 219 -14.98 10.97 -6.95
CA GLU A 219 -16.05 10.79 -5.98
C GLU A 219 -15.54 10.29 -4.63
N CYS A 220 -14.41 9.58 -4.58
CA CYS A 220 -13.82 9.10 -3.33
C CYS A 220 -13.44 10.24 -2.38
N GLU A 221 -13.73 10.12 -1.08
CA GLU A 221 -13.18 11.01 -0.05
C GLU A 221 -11.73 10.66 0.30
N ILE A 222 -11.41 9.36 0.25
CA ILE A 222 -10.10 8.84 0.65
C ILE A 222 -9.57 7.92 -0.45
N ILE A 223 -8.30 8.10 -0.81
CA ILE A 223 -7.57 7.22 -1.73
C ILE A 223 -6.31 6.70 -1.03
N PHE A 224 -6.22 5.39 -0.84
CA PHE A 224 -5.04 4.72 -0.33
C PHE A 224 -4.14 4.27 -1.49
N LEU A 225 -2.85 4.62 -1.42
CA LEU A 225 -1.81 4.13 -2.32
C LEU A 225 -0.98 3.06 -1.59
N ALA A 226 -1.09 1.82 -2.05
CA ALA A 226 -0.44 0.70 -1.37
C ALA A 226 1.10 0.75 -1.44
N ALA A 227 1.73 0.00 -0.54
CA ALA A 227 3.18 0.06 -0.32
C ALA A 227 3.97 -0.33 -1.57
N LEU A 228 3.56 -1.40 -2.24
CA LEU A 228 4.22 -1.96 -3.43
C LEU A 228 3.75 -1.36 -4.77
N VAL A 229 2.90 -0.33 -4.74
CA VAL A 229 2.53 0.37 -5.97
C VAL A 229 3.74 1.15 -6.50
N GLY A 230 4.07 0.92 -7.76
CA GLY A 230 5.28 1.42 -8.38
C GLY A 230 6.50 0.62 -7.91
N HIS A 231 7.30 0.14 -8.85
CA HIS A 231 8.47 -0.69 -8.53
C HIS A 231 9.68 0.13 -8.06
N ASP A 232 9.62 1.45 -8.20
CA ASP A 232 10.59 2.42 -7.71
C ASP A 232 9.88 3.74 -7.33
N GLU A 233 10.64 4.66 -6.76
CA GLU A 233 10.14 5.97 -6.30
C GLU A 233 9.52 6.79 -7.45
N MET A 234 10.14 6.79 -8.64
CA MET A 234 9.68 7.60 -9.77
C MET A 234 8.38 7.06 -10.37
N THR A 235 8.29 5.74 -10.54
CA THR A 235 7.07 5.07 -10.98
C THR A 235 5.94 5.30 -9.98
N LYS A 236 6.22 5.21 -8.68
CA LYS A 236 5.24 5.49 -7.62
C LYS A 236 4.79 6.96 -7.64
N LEU A 237 5.71 7.88 -7.85
CA LEU A 237 5.41 9.31 -7.99
C LEU A 237 4.55 9.58 -9.23
N ASP A 238 4.82 8.93 -10.35
CA ASP A 238 4.02 9.09 -11.57
C ASP A 238 2.60 8.56 -11.40
N ILE A 239 2.44 7.42 -10.72
CA ILE A 239 1.12 6.91 -10.33
C ILE A 239 0.41 7.91 -9.41
N LEU A 240 1.09 8.45 -8.40
CA LEU A 240 0.52 9.47 -7.52
C LEU A 240 0.10 10.74 -8.28
N ARG A 241 0.93 11.21 -9.22
CA ARG A 241 0.60 12.36 -10.09
C ARG A 241 -0.67 12.09 -10.89
N ASN A 242 -0.81 10.90 -11.46
CA ASN A 242 -2.02 10.52 -12.18
C ASN A 242 -3.24 10.44 -11.25
N VAL A 243 -3.10 9.86 -10.06
CA VAL A 243 -4.18 9.87 -9.04
C VAL A 243 -4.61 11.30 -8.75
N VAL A 244 -3.68 12.18 -8.38
CA VAL A 244 -3.96 13.59 -8.08
C VAL A 244 -4.61 14.30 -9.26
N LYS A 245 -4.13 14.07 -10.49
CA LYS A 245 -4.70 14.68 -11.70
C LYS A 245 -6.14 14.25 -11.92
N HIS A 246 -6.42 12.95 -11.82
CA HIS A 246 -7.73 12.38 -12.14
C HIS A 246 -8.72 12.42 -10.99
N SER A 247 -8.28 12.70 -9.77
CA SER A 247 -9.14 12.79 -8.58
C SER A 247 -9.64 14.21 -8.30
N LYS A 248 -9.08 15.23 -8.97
CA LYS A 248 -9.57 16.61 -8.92
C LYS A 248 -11.02 16.69 -9.43
N ASN A 249 -11.93 17.03 -8.53
CA ASN A 249 -13.32 17.28 -8.88
C ASN A 249 -13.58 18.79 -8.99
N GLU A 250 -13.51 19.33 -10.21
CA GLU A 250 -13.71 20.77 -10.47
C GLU A 250 -15.13 21.27 -10.16
N SER A 251 -16.12 20.38 -10.11
CA SER A 251 -17.53 20.74 -9.87
C SER A 251 -17.93 20.71 -8.40
N ASN A 252 -17.07 20.23 -7.48
CA ASN A 252 -17.38 20.10 -6.06
C ASN A 252 -16.30 20.74 -5.16
N LEU A 253 -16.20 22.07 -5.25
CA LEU A 253 -15.23 22.96 -4.56
C LEU A 253 -15.30 22.92 -3.01
N THR A 254 -16.18 22.11 -2.43
CA THR A 254 -16.40 22.00 -0.98
C THR A 254 -15.84 20.73 -0.35
N LYS A 255 -15.33 19.79 -1.16
CA LYS A 255 -14.87 18.48 -0.68
C LYS A 255 -13.35 18.37 -0.74
N VAL A 256 -12.71 18.29 0.43
CA VAL A 256 -11.28 17.95 0.53
C VAL A 256 -11.13 16.45 0.33
N GLN A 257 -10.24 16.05 -0.57
CA GLN A 257 -9.90 14.65 -0.76
C GLN A 257 -8.57 14.34 -0.09
N HIS A 258 -8.51 13.20 0.60
CA HIS A 258 -7.33 12.75 1.33
C HIS A 258 -6.67 11.57 0.61
N ILE A 259 -5.37 11.68 0.36
CA ILE A 259 -4.58 10.60 -0.24
C ILE A 259 -3.64 10.06 0.82
N VAL A 260 -3.80 8.80 1.20
CA VAL A 260 -2.95 8.11 2.19
C VAL A 260 -1.95 7.24 1.45
N ILE A 261 -0.66 7.50 1.63
CA ILE A 261 0.43 6.83 0.93
C ILE A 261 1.20 5.96 1.92
N ARG A 262 1.21 4.65 1.68
CA ARG A 262 2.12 3.75 2.39
C ARG A 262 3.50 3.85 1.77
N SER A 263 4.50 4.16 2.57
CA SER A 263 5.88 4.35 2.13
C SER A 263 6.85 3.80 3.17
N THR A 264 8.14 3.80 2.85
CA THR A 264 9.21 3.38 3.77
C THR A 264 10.35 4.38 3.71
N ASP A 265 11.14 4.41 4.78
CA ASP A 265 12.36 5.20 4.89
C ASP A 265 13.51 4.32 5.41
N GLY A 266 14.74 4.83 5.35
CA GLY A 266 15.93 4.11 5.81
C GLY A 266 16.11 2.77 5.10
N LEU A 267 16.62 1.75 5.80
CA LEU A 267 16.92 0.45 5.19
C LEU A 267 15.68 -0.30 4.68
N CYS A 268 14.48 0.02 5.17
CA CYS A 268 13.25 -0.61 4.68
C CYS A 268 12.96 -0.28 3.20
N GLN A 269 13.55 0.80 2.65
CA GLN A 269 13.42 1.12 1.22
C GLN A 269 14.11 0.11 0.29
N VAL A 270 14.92 -0.81 0.84
CA VAL A 270 15.44 -1.98 0.11
C VAL A 270 14.30 -2.87 -0.38
N LEU A 271 13.23 -2.99 0.40
CA LEU A 271 12.12 -3.92 0.14
C LEU A 271 10.90 -3.23 -0.45
N TYR A 272 10.72 -1.94 -0.18
CA TYR A 272 9.55 -1.18 -0.61
C TYR A 272 9.97 0.16 -1.25
N PRO A 273 9.21 0.71 -2.20
CA PRO A 273 9.51 2.00 -2.80
C PRO A 273 9.29 3.13 -1.77
N LYS A 274 10.33 3.93 -1.54
CA LYS A 274 10.23 5.21 -0.83
C LYS A 274 9.49 6.23 -1.71
N LEU A 275 8.82 7.16 -1.06
CA LEU A 275 8.43 8.43 -1.65
C LEU A 275 8.92 9.55 -0.74
N SER A 276 9.81 10.38 -1.27
CA SER A 276 10.47 11.43 -0.51
C SER A 276 9.51 12.58 -0.18
N PRO A 277 9.54 13.13 1.05
CA PRO A 277 8.65 14.22 1.45
C PRO A 277 8.70 15.44 0.52
N GLU A 278 9.89 15.76 -0.02
CA GLU A 278 10.12 16.90 -0.91
C GLU A 278 9.30 16.78 -2.20
N LEU A 279 9.17 15.56 -2.73
CA LEU A 279 8.39 15.27 -3.93
C LEU A 279 6.89 15.41 -3.67
N ILE A 280 6.44 15.00 -2.48
CA ILE A 280 5.04 15.15 -2.04
C ILE A 280 4.72 16.64 -1.90
N ILE A 281 5.54 17.40 -1.20
CA ILE A 281 5.37 18.86 -1.01
C ILE A 281 5.35 19.58 -2.37
N THR A 282 6.26 19.21 -3.28
CA THR A 282 6.29 19.79 -4.64
C THR A 282 5.00 19.50 -5.40
N LEU A 283 4.45 18.29 -5.26
CA LEU A 283 3.19 17.90 -5.88
C LEU A 283 1.99 18.66 -5.30
N GLU A 284 1.92 18.80 -3.97
CA GLU A 284 0.89 19.58 -3.28
C GLU A 284 0.92 21.06 -3.69
N ALA A 285 2.11 21.66 -3.74
CA ALA A 285 2.31 23.04 -4.16
C ALA A 285 1.93 23.25 -5.63
N SER A 286 2.29 22.32 -6.52
CA SER A 286 1.92 22.37 -7.94
C SER A 286 0.41 22.25 -8.12
N SER A 287 -0.23 21.34 -7.37
CA SER A 287 -1.68 21.15 -7.39
C SER A 287 -2.43 22.40 -6.91
N SER A 288 -1.93 23.04 -5.84
CA SER A 288 -2.48 24.27 -5.25
C SER A 288 -2.32 25.51 -6.15
N ASN A 289 -1.21 25.59 -6.90
CA ASN A 289 -0.95 26.70 -7.83
C ASN A 289 -1.81 26.61 -9.09
N GLU A 290 -2.03 25.40 -9.63
CA GLU A 290 -2.99 25.18 -10.72
C GLU A 290 -4.40 25.61 -10.32
N THR A 291 -4.83 25.32 -9.09
CA THR A 291 -6.16 25.71 -8.58
C THR A 291 -6.30 27.22 -8.42
N ARG A 292 -5.28 27.90 -7.88
CA ARG A 292 -5.25 29.37 -7.74
C ARG A 292 -5.35 30.09 -9.09
N ASN A 293 -4.65 29.60 -10.11
CA ASN A 293 -4.69 30.18 -11.45
C ASN A 293 -6.06 29.98 -12.13
N ASN A 294 -6.78 28.90 -11.79
CA ASN A 294 -8.10 28.60 -12.33
C ASN A 294 -9.30 29.15 -11.50
N LYS A 295 -9.06 30.00 -10.48
CA LYS A 295 -10.10 30.53 -9.57
C LYS A 295 -10.96 29.45 -8.88
N GLN A 296 -10.39 28.28 -8.60
CA GLN A 296 -11.09 27.17 -7.94
C GLN A 296 -10.36 26.78 -6.63
N ASN A 297 -11.10 26.60 -5.54
CA ASN A 297 -10.57 26.07 -4.27
C ASN A 297 -10.79 24.53 -4.24
N ILE A 298 -9.90 23.75 -4.84
CA ILE A 298 -9.84 22.30 -4.64
C ILE A 298 -8.66 22.04 -3.69
N SER A 299 -8.92 21.42 -2.53
CA SER A 299 -7.86 21.05 -1.58
C SER A 299 -7.63 19.55 -1.65
N LEU A 300 -6.37 19.17 -1.90
CA LEU A 300 -5.87 17.80 -1.80
C LEU A 300 -4.94 17.75 -0.59
N ASP A 301 -5.12 16.73 0.25
CA ASP A 301 -4.29 16.52 1.43
C ASP A 301 -3.57 15.17 1.30
N ILE A 302 -2.24 15.20 1.17
CA ILE A 302 -1.44 14.00 0.99
C ILE A 302 -0.76 13.63 2.32
N ARG A 303 -0.99 12.40 2.78
CA ARG A 303 -0.43 11.86 4.02
C ARG A 303 0.46 10.67 3.74
N LYS A 304 1.72 10.73 4.18
CA LYS A 304 2.66 9.60 4.14
C LYS A 304 2.58 8.83 5.45
N VAL A 305 2.41 7.52 5.34
CA VAL A 305 2.50 6.56 6.44
C VAL A 305 3.73 5.70 6.21
N SER A 306 4.72 5.83 7.10
CA SER A 306 5.95 5.05 7.03
C SER A 306 5.75 3.68 7.68
N LEU A 307 6.04 2.62 6.93
CA LEU A 307 6.03 1.25 7.42
C LEU A 307 7.36 0.96 8.14
N SER A 308 7.47 1.30 9.42
CA SER A 308 8.55 0.81 10.29
C SER A 308 8.05 -0.29 11.21
N GLU A 309 8.84 -1.35 11.36
CA GLU A 309 8.66 -2.57 12.18
C GLU A 309 7.42 -3.46 11.90
N ASN A 310 6.30 -2.90 11.44
CA ASN A 310 5.01 -3.61 11.27
C ASN A 310 4.74 -4.09 9.82
N GLY A 311 5.78 -4.17 8.99
CA GLY A 311 5.65 -4.24 7.53
C GLY A 311 5.40 -5.61 6.88
N SER A 312 5.38 -6.73 7.63
CA SER A 312 5.15 -8.04 7.00
C SER A 312 4.30 -9.00 7.81
N ALA A 313 3.04 -8.63 7.97
CA ALA A 313 2.02 -9.56 8.44
C ALA A 313 1.82 -10.74 7.47
N ILE A 314 2.05 -10.58 6.16
CA ILE A 314 1.85 -11.67 5.19
C ILE A 314 2.86 -12.81 5.43
N SER A 315 4.16 -12.54 5.50
CA SER A 315 5.13 -13.61 5.72
C SER A 315 4.92 -14.36 7.05
N THR A 316 4.52 -13.63 8.11
CA THR A 316 4.16 -14.21 9.41
C THR A 316 3.00 -15.21 9.30
N ILE A 317 2.06 -14.99 8.38
CA ILE A 317 0.92 -15.88 8.14
C ILE A 317 1.36 -17.14 7.40
N ILE A 318 2.22 -17.05 6.40
CA ILE A 318 2.78 -18.26 5.75
C ILE A 318 3.64 -19.07 6.70
N ALA A 319 4.45 -18.42 7.55
CA ALA A 319 5.23 -19.12 8.56
C ALA A 319 4.34 -19.90 9.56
N LYS A 320 3.12 -19.42 9.83
CA LYS A 320 2.09 -20.14 10.60
C LYS A 320 1.39 -21.24 9.80
N MET A 321 1.22 -21.06 8.48
CA MET A 321 0.55 -22.02 7.61
C MET A 321 1.42 -23.19 7.17
N ILE A 322 2.73 -23.00 6.94
CA ILE A 322 3.68 -24.10 6.62
C ILE A 322 3.87 -25.05 7.81
N LYS A 323 3.51 -24.63 9.03
CA LYS A 323 3.60 -25.45 10.25
C LYS A 323 2.33 -26.28 10.54
N LYS A 324 1.27 -26.16 9.75
CA LYS A 324 0.05 -26.99 9.83
C LYS A 324 -0.03 -27.92 8.63
#